data_AF-A0A917A5T9-F1
#
_entry.id   AF-A0A917A5T9-F1
#
_cell.length_a   1.000
_cell.length_b   1.000
_cell.length_c   1.000
_cell.angle_alpha   90.00
_cell.angle_beta   90.00
_cell.angle_gamma   90.00
#
_symmetry.space_group_name_H-M   'P 1'
#
loop_
_entity.id
_entity.type
_entity.pdbx_description
1 polymer ?
#
loop_
_entity_poly.entity_id
_entity_poly.type
_entity_poly.pdbx_seq_one_letter_code
_entity_poly.pdbx_strand_id
1 'polypeptide(L)'
;MFPIPQTFPTNNTHRMVLFLDHQLHGDYERIEDILANAARHTRAASEALAQLPYEALKPIQGWARDLEKHSERRRFLTDDYRHAARSALRELAKLEPEMASGPIDSAMRNLRDALEASHRVTDLLAAEQEIARSRGHHS
;
A
#
# COMPACT_ATOMS: atom_id res chain seq x y z
N MET A 1 -23.80 -28.74 -3.00
CA MET A 1 -23.43 -30.06 -2.44
C MET A 1 -22.47 -30.70 -3.43
N PHE A 2 -21.17 -30.71 -3.12
CA PHE A 2 -20.12 -31.26 -4.00
C PHE A 2 -19.68 -32.63 -3.46
N PRO A 3 -19.44 -33.64 -4.32
CA PRO A 3 -19.07 -34.98 -3.87
C PRO A 3 -17.64 -35.00 -3.35
N ILE A 4 -17.45 -35.63 -2.18
CA ILE A 4 -16.15 -35.87 -1.55
C ILE A 4 -15.56 -37.15 -2.16
N PRO A 5 -14.34 -37.11 -2.76
CA PRO A 5 -13.73 -38.31 -3.33
C PRO A 5 -13.28 -39.29 -2.23
N GLN A 6 -13.66 -40.57 -2.35
CA GLN A 6 -13.43 -41.62 -1.34
C GLN A 6 -12.21 -42.52 -1.61
N THR A 7 -11.29 -42.15 -2.51
CA THR A 7 -10.13 -43.01 -2.82
C THR A 7 -8.83 -42.20 -2.88
N PHE A 8 -7.87 -42.58 -2.04
CA PHE A 8 -6.52 -42.03 -1.99
C PHE A 8 -5.49 -43.12 -2.34
N PRO A 9 -4.49 -42.86 -3.20
CA PRO A 9 -3.40 -43.81 -3.45
C PRO A 9 -2.48 -43.92 -2.23
N THR A 10 -2.25 -45.15 -1.80
CA THR A 10 -1.58 -45.59 -0.56
C THR A 10 -0.04 -45.56 -0.65
N ASN A 11 0.57 -44.41 -0.97
CA ASN A 11 2.05 -44.33 -0.97
C ASN A 11 2.66 -42.95 -0.63
N ASN A 12 2.12 -42.28 0.40
CA ASN A 12 2.87 -41.25 1.14
C ASN A 12 2.16 -40.93 2.47
N THR A 13 2.58 -41.58 3.55
CA THR A 13 1.81 -41.69 4.81
C THR A 13 1.99 -40.54 5.79
N HIS A 14 2.38 -39.34 5.37
CA HIS A 14 2.26 -38.13 6.21
C HIS A 14 2.03 -36.88 5.35
N ARG A 15 0.80 -36.69 4.85
CA ARG A 15 0.35 -35.36 4.43
C ARG A 15 -0.06 -34.58 5.68
N MET A 16 0.88 -33.82 6.23
CA MET A 16 0.53 -32.71 7.13
C MET A 16 -0.26 -31.70 6.32
N VAL A 17 -1.58 -31.69 6.50
CA VAL A 17 -2.42 -30.59 6.04
C VAL A 17 -2.33 -29.52 7.11
N LEU A 18 -1.50 -28.51 6.86
CA LEU A 18 -1.45 -27.31 7.70
C LEU A 18 -2.73 -26.50 7.41
N PHE A 19 -3.75 -26.68 8.24
CA PHE A 19 -4.86 -25.74 8.29
C PHE A 19 -4.33 -24.48 8.95
N LEU A 20 -3.81 -23.56 8.15
CA LEU A 20 -3.71 -22.17 8.57
C LEU A 20 -5.15 -21.71 8.73
N ASP A 21 -5.64 -21.68 9.96
CA ASP A 21 -6.79 -20.86 10.31
C ASP A 21 -6.36 -19.43 9.98
N HIS A 22 -6.56 -19.03 8.72
CA HIS A 22 -6.62 -17.63 8.35
C HIS A 22 -7.89 -17.12 9.02
N GLN A 23 -7.84 -16.97 10.35
CA GLN A 23 -8.60 -15.92 10.98
C GLN A 23 -8.23 -14.69 10.16
N LEU A 24 -9.20 -14.24 9.36
CA LEU A 24 -9.17 -12.95 8.70
C LEU A 24 -9.07 -11.97 9.86
N HIS A 25 -7.83 -11.73 10.29
CA HIS A 25 -7.52 -10.71 11.27
C HIS A 25 -8.18 -9.46 10.73
N GLY A 26 -9.06 -8.86 11.54
CA GLY A 26 -9.80 -7.68 11.12
C GLY A 26 -8.80 -6.66 10.59
N ASP A 27 -9.18 -5.84 9.60
CA ASP A 27 -8.25 -4.89 8.97
C ASP A 27 -7.49 -4.02 9.98
N TYR A 28 -8.08 -3.79 11.17
CA TYR A 28 -7.42 -3.16 12.31
C TYR A 28 -6.16 -3.89 12.80
N GLU A 29 -6.23 -5.21 13.00
CA GLU A 29 -5.10 -6.04 13.42
C GLU A 29 -4.00 -6.09 12.35
N ARG A 30 -4.32 -5.69 11.11
CA ARG A 30 -3.41 -5.62 9.97
C ARG A 30 -2.88 -4.20 9.70
N ILE A 31 -3.15 -3.21 10.56
CA ILE A 31 -2.69 -1.83 10.36
C ILE A 31 -1.17 -1.76 10.12
N GLU A 32 -0.40 -2.53 10.89
CA GLU A 32 1.06 -2.56 10.76
C GLU A 32 1.48 -3.08 9.38
N ASP A 33 0.84 -4.13 8.88
CA ASP A 33 1.08 -4.69 7.54
C ASP A 33 0.69 -3.71 6.44
N ILE A 34 -0.45 -3.03 6.58
CA ILE A 34 -0.92 -2.04 5.61
C ILE A 34 0.06 -0.85 5.56
N LEU A 35 0.55 -0.40 6.72
CA LEU A 35 1.55 0.67 6.80
C LEU A 35 2.90 0.23 6.23
N ALA A 36 3.32 -1.01 6.47
CA ALA A 36 4.51 -1.59 5.87
C ALA A 36 4.38 -1.68 4.34
N ASN A 37 3.20 -2.02 3.83
CA ASN A 37 2.91 -1.96 2.40
C ASN A 37 2.99 -0.54 1.86
N ALA A 38 2.43 0.47 2.55
CA ALA A 38 2.56 1.87 2.16
C ALA A 38 4.03 2.31 2.03
N ALA A 39 4.87 1.90 2.98
CA ALA A 39 6.31 2.15 2.93
C ALA A 39 6.99 1.48 1.74
N ARG A 40 6.67 0.21 1.47
CA ARG A 40 7.17 -0.55 0.32
C ARG A 40 6.80 0.13 -0.99
N HIS A 41 5.53 0.48 -1.16
CA HIS A 41 5.04 1.13 -2.37
C HIS A 41 5.65 2.53 -2.55
N THR A 42 5.82 3.31 -1.47
CA THR A 42 6.51 4.61 -1.55
C THR A 42 7.95 4.45 -2.04
N ARG A 43 8.70 3.47 -1.53
CA ARG A 43 10.07 3.21 -1.99
C ARG A 43 10.12 2.76 -3.45
N ALA A 44 9.25 1.83 -3.83
CA ALA A 44 9.15 1.37 -5.21
C ALA A 44 8.79 2.51 -6.18
N ALA A 45 7.93 3.44 -5.75
CA ALA A 45 7.66 4.66 -6.51
C ALA A 45 8.89 5.55 -6.64
N SER A 46 9.64 5.80 -5.56
CA SER A 46 10.89 6.57 -5.60
C SER A 46 11.94 5.94 -6.52
N GLU A 47 12.09 4.61 -6.48
CA GLU A 47 12.98 3.87 -7.38
C GLU A 47 12.56 4.01 -8.85
N ALA A 48 11.26 3.94 -9.14
CA ALA A 48 10.74 4.15 -10.49
C ALA A 48 10.94 5.60 -10.96
N LEU A 49 10.74 6.58 -10.08
CA LEU A 49 11.01 8.00 -10.38
C LEU A 49 12.49 8.25 -10.67
N ALA A 50 13.40 7.56 -9.98
CA ALA A 50 14.84 7.68 -10.20
C ALA A 50 15.30 7.16 -11.59
N GLN A 51 14.47 6.33 -12.24
CA GLN A 51 14.73 5.82 -13.59
C GLN A 51 14.21 6.75 -14.70
N LEU A 52 13.50 7.83 -14.36
CA LEU A 52 12.97 8.77 -15.35
C LEU A 52 14.10 9.59 -15.99
N PRO A 53 13.97 9.90 -17.30
CA PRO A 53 14.85 10.88 -17.91
C PRO A 53 14.66 12.25 -17.24
N TYR A 54 15.72 13.06 -17.23
CA TYR A 54 15.73 14.34 -16.51
C TYR A 54 14.56 15.26 -16.88
N GLU A 55 14.16 15.28 -18.15
CA GLU A 55 13.04 16.10 -18.64
C GLU A 55 11.71 15.70 -18.00
N ALA A 56 11.48 14.40 -17.82
CA ALA A 56 10.30 13.86 -17.13
C ALA A 56 10.40 14.04 -15.61
N LEU A 57 11.61 13.94 -15.04
CA LEU A 57 11.83 14.08 -13.60
C LEU A 57 11.69 15.53 -13.12
N LYS A 58 12.13 16.51 -13.91
CA LYS A 58 12.16 17.94 -13.56
C LYS A 58 10.86 18.47 -12.95
N PRO A 59 9.66 18.26 -13.53
CA PRO A 59 8.41 18.73 -12.92
C PRO A 59 8.04 18.03 -11.61
N ILE A 60 8.54 16.80 -11.38
CA ILE A 60 8.18 15.96 -10.22
C ILE A 60 9.23 16.05 -9.10
N GLN A 61 10.44 16.54 -9.40
CA GLN A 61 11.61 16.47 -8.51
C GLN A 61 11.36 16.99 -7.09
N GLY A 62 10.61 18.09 -6.95
CA GLY A 62 10.23 18.63 -5.64
C GLY A 62 9.43 17.63 -4.81
N TRP A 63 8.40 17.04 -5.43
CA TRP A 63 7.55 16.03 -4.80
C TRP A 63 8.29 14.72 -4.54
N ALA A 64 9.19 14.31 -5.44
CA ALA A 64 10.02 13.12 -5.25
C ALA A 64 10.88 13.24 -3.98
N ARG A 65 11.50 14.41 -3.76
CA ARG A 65 12.29 14.69 -2.55
C ARG A 65 11.44 14.71 -1.28
N ASP A 66 10.23 15.28 -1.35
CA ASP A 66 9.32 15.29 -0.21
C ASP A 66 8.87 13.86 0.15
N LEU A 67 8.53 13.04 -0.85
CA LEU A 67 8.18 11.63 -0.66
C LEU A 67 9.32 10.82 -0.04
N GLU A 68 10.56 11.04 -0.48
CA GLU A 68 11.76 10.43 0.10
C GLU A 68 11.92 10.79 1.57
N LYS A 69 11.81 12.09 1.91
CA LYS A 69 11.85 12.57 3.30
C LYS A 69 10.75 11.97 4.17
N HIS A 70 9.55 11.78 3.62
CA HIS A 70 8.46 11.10 4.33
C HIS A 70 8.75 9.61 4.54
N SER A 71 9.35 8.95 3.54
CA SER A 71 9.77 7.55 3.59
C SER A 71 10.83 7.30 4.67
N GLU A 72 11.88 8.14 4.72
CA GLU A 72 12.94 8.06 5.73
C GLU A 72 12.39 8.20 7.15
N ARG A 73 11.46 9.14 7.34
CA ARG A 73 10.83 9.43 8.64
C ARG A 73 9.68 8.49 8.98
N ARG A 74 9.33 7.56 8.07
CA ARG A 74 8.18 6.66 8.19
C ARG A 74 6.85 7.40 8.44
N ARG A 75 6.70 8.60 7.87
CA ARG A 75 5.53 9.49 8.07
C ARG A 75 4.56 9.36 6.89
N PHE A 76 3.84 8.24 6.83
CA PHE A 76 2.89 7.94 5.75
C PHE A 76 1.44 8.35 6.05
N LEU A 77 1.11 8.65 7.31
CA LEU A 77 -0.26 8.97 7.73
C LEU A 77 -0.56 10.48 7.79
N THR A 78 0.39 11.31 7.34
CA THR A 78 0.27 12.77 7.39
C THR A 78 -0.39 13.33 6.13
N ASP A 79 -1.11 14.44 6.27
CA ASP A 79 -1.67 15.13 5.11
C ASP A 79 -0.60 15.64 4.14
N ASP A 80 0.55 16.06 4.65
CA ASP A 80 1.70 16.45 3.85
C ASP A 80 2.17 15.32 2.92
N TYR A 81 2.23 14.09 3.42
CA TYR A 81 2.60 12.92 2.61
C TYR A 81 1.56 12.67 1.53
N ARG A 82 0.27 12.66 1.91
CA ARG A 82 -0.83 12.47 0.95
C ARG A 82 -0.88 13.59 -0.08
N HIS A 83 -0.56 14.81 0.30
CA HIS A 83 -0.45 15.95 -0.60
C HIS A 83 0.69 15.73 -1.60
N ALA A 84 1.90 15.43 -1.12
CA ALA A 84 3.06 15.15 -1.98
C ALA A 84 2.80 14.01 -2.97
N ALA A 85 2.21 12.89 -2.51
CA ALA A 85 1.90 11.75 -3.38
C ALA A 85 0.84 12.08 -4.44
N ARG A 86 -0.22 12.81 -4.08
CA ARG A 86 -1.24 13.26 -5.04
C ARG A 86 -0.69 14.27 -6.05
N SER A 87 0.16 15.19 -5.60
CA SER A 87 0.80 16.16 -6.47
C SER A 87 1.78 15.48 -7.44
N ALA A 88 2.58 14.53 -6.96
CA ALA A 88 3.43 13.69 -7.82
C ALA A 88 2.61 12.92 -8.88
N LEU A 89 1.49 12.31 -8.48
CA LEU A 89 0.59 11.63 -9.41
C LEU A 89 0.00 12.56 -10.48
N ARG A 90 -0.35 13.79 -10.10
CA ARG A 90 -0.87 14.79 -11.05
C ARG A 90 0.20 15.21 -12.05
N GLU A 91 1.43 15.38 -11.62
CA GLU A 91 2.53 15.71 -12.53
C GLU A 91 2.89 14.52 -13.44
N LEU A 92 2.94 13.29 -12.91
CA LEU A 92 3.13 12.07 -13.71
C LEU A 92 2.06 11.90 -14.79
N ALA A 93 0.80 12.22 -14.47
CA ALA A 93 -0.31 12.11 -15.42
C ALA A 93 -0.24 13.12 -16.59
N LYS A 94 0.58 14.17 -16.48
CA LYS A 94 0.79 15.16 -17.55
C LYS A 94 1.95 14.79 -18.47
N LEU A 95 2.78 13.83 -18.07
CA LEU A 95 3.93 13.42 -18.88
C LEU A 95 3.47 12.64 -20.10
N GLU A 96 4.20 12.83 -21.21
CA GLU A 96 3.95 12.06 -22.41
C GLU A 96 4.42 10.61 -22.21
N PRO A 97 3.61 9.59 -22.57
CA PRO A 97 3.96 8.18 -22.40
C PRO A 97 5.27 7.79 -23.12
N GLU A 98 5.59 8.50 -24.19
CA GLU A 98 6.78 8.28 -25.03
C GLU A 98 8.09 8.59 -24.29
N MET A 99 8.03 9.38 -23.20
CA MET A 99 9.22 9.77 -22.43
C MET A 99 9.78 8.60 -21.60
N ALA A 100 8.92 7.77 -20.99
CA ALA A 100 9.30 6.62 -20.17
C ALA A 100 8.06 5.82 -19.68
N SER A 101 7.27 5.22 -20.57
CA SER A 101 6.01 4.55 -20.23
C SER A 101 6.13 3.54 -19.07
N GLY A 102 7.15 2.68 -19.08
CA GLY A 102 7.35 1.67 -18.02
C GLY A 102 7.58 2.28 -16.63
N PRO A 103 8.61 3.12 -16.44
CA PRO A 103 8.86 3.80 -15.17
C PRO A 103 7.70 4.72 -14.72
N ILE A 104 7.06 5.45 -15.65
CA ILE A 104 5.92 6.32 -15.33
C ILE A 104 4.76 5.48 -14.79
N ASP A 105 4.36 4.41 -15.49
CA ASP A 105 3.26 3.56 -15.06
C ASP A 105 3.56 2.86 -13.73
N SER A 106 4.81 2.43 -13.53
CA SER A 106 5.27 1.82 -12.27
C SER A 106 5.19 2.82 -11.11
N ALA A 107 5.69 4.04 -11.31
CA ALA A 107 5.62 5.10 -10.30
C ALA A 107 4.15 5.44 -9.97
N MET A 108 3.30 5.59 -10.99
CA MET A 108 1.89 5.90 -10.80
C MET A 108 1.13 4.79 -10.06
N ARG A 109 1.36 3.51 -10.40
CA ARG A 109 0.74 2.39 -9.67
C ARG A 109 1.17 2.39 -8.21
N ASN A 110 2.47 2.42 -7.94
CA ASN A 110 2.99 2.39 -6.58
C ASN A 110 2.53 3.60 -5.74
N LEU A 111 2.45 4.80 -6.32
CA LEU A 111 1.94 5.97 -5.58
C LEU A 111 0.44 5.86 -5.25
N ARG A 112 -0.36 5.25 -6.12
CA ARG A 112 -1.79 4.98 -5.84
C ARG A 112 -1.93 3.99 -4.70
N ASP A 113 -1.21 2.87 -4.75
CA ASP A 113 -1.25 1.84 -3.71
C ASP A 113 -0.80 2.40 -2.35
N ALA A 114 0.24 3.25 -2.35
CA ALA A 114 0.73 3.88 -1.12
C ALA A 114 -0.29 4.89 -0.54
N LEU A 115 -0.96 5.66 -1.39
CA LEU A 115 -2.04 6.56 -0.97
C LEU A 115 -3.25 5.81 -0.43
N GLU A 116 -3.68 4.75 -1.10
CA GLU A 116 -4.79 3.91 -0.65
C GLU A 116 -4.49 3.33 0.73
N ALA A 117 -3.29 2.78 0.93
CA ALA A 117 -2.87 2.25 2.22
C ALA A 117 -2.84 3.32 3.32
N SER A 118 -2.35 4.52 3.01
CA SER A 118 -2.35 5.68 3.92
C SER A 118 -3.77 6.08 4.36
N HIS A 119 -4.71 6.16 3.40
CA HIS A 119 -6.10 6.48 3.68
C HIS A 119 -6.77 5.38 4.50
N ARG A 120 -6.61 4.11 4.09
CA ARG A 120 -7.21 2.97 4.78
C ARG A 120 -6.80 2.89 6.24
N VAL A 121 -5.51 3.05 6.55
CA VAL A 121 -5.05 3.08 7.96
C VAL A 121 -5.66 4.26 8.72
N THR A 122 -5.77 5.43 8.09
CA THR A 122 -6.40 6.60 8.72
C THR A 122 -7.87 6.34 9.05
N ASP A 123 -8.60 5.73 8.12
CA ASP A 123 -10.02 5.42 8.29
C ASP A 123 -10.25 4.35 9.38
N LEU A 124 -9.39 3.32 9.42
CA LEU A 124 -9.42 2.30 10.47
C LEU A 124 -9.18 2.89 11.86
N LEU A 125 -8.19 3.77 11.99
CA LEU A 125 -7.91 4.45 13.25
C LEU A 125 -9.07 5.36 13.69
N ALA A 126 -9.73 6.03 12.73
CA ALA A 126 -10.89 6.86 13.01
C ALA A 126 -12.09 6.02 13.48
N ALA A 127 -12.37 4.91 12.79
CA ALA A 127 -13.44 3.98 13.16
C ALA A 127 -13.25 3.43 14.58
N GLU A 128 -12.03 3.07 14.95
CA GLU A 128 -11.71 2.55 16.28
C GLU A 128 -11.84 3.61 17.37
N GLN A 129 -11.46 4.85 17.07
CA GLN A 129 -11.70 5.96 17.98
C GLN A 129 -13.20 6.20 18.22
N GLU A 130 -14.03 6.05 17.18
CA GLU A 130 -15.48 6.19 17.28
C GLU A 130 -16.12 5.03 18.09
N ILE A 131 -15.68 3.79 17.84
CA ILE A 131 -16.09 2.62 18.63
C ILE A 131 -15.72 2.80 20.10
N ALA A 132 -14.49 3.23 20.40
CA ALA A 132 -14.05 3.47 21.78
C ALA A 132 -14.91 4.54 22.49
N ARG A 133 -15.25 5.63 21.79
CA ARG A 133 -16.15 6.68 22.33
C ARG A 133 -17.54 6.14 22.63
N SER A 134 -18.13 5.36 21.71
CA SER A 134 -19.47 4.78 21.91
C SER A 134 -19.51 3.84 23.11
N ARG A 135 -18.47 3.02 23.33
CA ARG A 135 -18.34 2.14 24.50
C ARG A 135 -18.24 2.94 25.81
N GLY A 136 -17.49 4.05 25.81
CA GLY A 136 -17.37 4.94 26.97
C GLY A 136 -18.64 5.73 27.32
N HIS A 137 -19.63 5.79 26.43
CA HIS A 137 -20.95 6.40 26.69
C HIS A 137 -22.01 5.37 27.13
N HIS A 138 -21.64 4.10 27.27
CA HIS A 138 -22.50 3.03 27.79
C HIS A 138 -22.04 2.52 29.17
N SER A 139 -21.26 3.34 29.90
CA SER A 139 -20.79 3.08 31.26
C SER A 139 -21.45 4.02 32.26
#